data_AF-A0A9W8U161-F1
#
_entry.id   AF-A0A9W8U161-F1
#
_cell.length_a   1.000
_cell.length_b   1.000
_cell.length_c   1.000
_cell.angle_alpha   90.00
_cell.angle_beta   90.00
_cell.angle_gamma   90.00
#
_symmetry.space_group_name_H-M   'P 1'
#
loop_
_entity.id
_entity.type
_entity.pdbx_description
1 polymer ?
#
loop_
_entity_poly.entity_id
_entity_poly.type
_entity_poly.pdbx_seq_one_letter_code
_entity_poly.pdbx_strand_id
1 'polypeptide(L)'
;MFYTTTIPYLFALWTIGFTILVGAAPLAVRASMATGLQSSEDPQGPILTNNEGGQVRLSAPPLMTTPLSPPPPPPSPPSSNASRPLSFVLPKWVTAPYPRSLKAVDMEVFNTILQGITLAKKHSAMGNNNAGVYSVASFDPSFAQLFPPSISAQNIDPSRLLVKVLKHIDDDMVAEVKALKTVGQFVASGLLKLPTARSNELGKMKRGIRDGKVRRDAVNYSSSDDNSFELKPVIVMLKMPGKPLTHTPEFISEKNLETKRQMMSDTLTMMCDRVGKLALEHRFVHRDNIIGNILVINEGSKVVDVNIIDWGGKYLSSIKDDVTWDDLMGWCHNRWAVYVWEASALRKAFDLASRDFVFIRPSACHTDAVVSVLFA
;
A
#
# COMPACT_ATOMS: atom_id res chain seq x y z
N MET A 1 -9.50 22.76 43.33
CA MET A 1 -8.21 22.18 42.92
C MET A 1 -8.13 22.31 41.41
N PHE A 2 -7.46 23.37 40.94
CA PHE A 2 -7.40 23.73 39.53
C PHE A 2 -6.12 23.15 38.93
N TYR A 3 -6.22 22.45 37.80
CA TYR A 3 -5.09 22.21 36.91
C TYR A 3 -5.38 22.84 35.56
N THR A 4 -4.79 24.01 35.35
CA THR A 4 -4.59 24.65 34.06
C THR A 4 -3.39 23.98 33.40
N THR A 5 -3.53 23.49 32.17
CA THR A 5 -2.37 23.16 31.34
C THR A 5 -2.52 23.86 30.00
N THR A 6 -1.71 24.88 29.82
CA THR A 6 -1.47 25.62 28.58
C THR A 6 -0.55 24.81 27.67
N ILE A 7 -0.90 24.70 26.39
CA ILE A 7 0.01 24.26 25.31
C ILE A 7 -0.09 25.29 24.19
N PRO A 8 1.05 25.84 23.69
CA PRO A 8 1.04 26.98 22.79
C PRO A 8 0.76 26.60 21.33
N TYR A 9 0.06 27.51 20.68
CA TYR A 9 -0.10 27.64 19.23
C TYR A 9 1.26 27.84 18.55
N LEU A 10 1.50 27.10 17.48
CA LEU A 10 2.46 27.44 16.43
C LEU A 10 2.03 26.68 15.17
N PHE A 11 1.43 27.39 14.22
CA PHE A 11 1.89 27.49 12.82
C PHE A 11 0.86 28.29 12.03
N ALA A 12 1.19 29.56 11.84
CA ALA A 12 0.55 30.45 10.89
C ALA A 12 1.32 30.41 9.56
N LEU A 13 0.55 30.43 8.47
CA LEU A 13 0.80 31.08 7.18
C LEU A 13 2.18 30.91 6.52
N TRP A 14 2.25 30.15 5.42
CA TRP A 14 3.09 30.53 4.26
C TRP A 14 2.37 30.16 2.96
N THR A 15 1.85 31.19 2.28
CA THR A 15 1.40 31.16 0.87
C THR A 15 2.52 31.76 0.04
N ILE A 16 3.15 30.97 -0.84
CA ILE A 16 3.89 31.49 -1.99
C ILE A 16 3.57 30.58 -3.17
N GLY A 17 2.91 31.14 -4.18
CA GLY A 17 2.77 30.51 -5.48
C GLY A 17 4.04 30.68 -6.28
N PHE A 18 4.40 29.67 -7.08
CA PHE A 18 5.25 29.89 -8.24
C PHE A 18 4.99 28.85 -9.34
N THR A 19 4.77 29.38 -10.53
CA THR A 19 4.66 28.70 -11.82
C THR A 19 6.06 28.36 -12.33
N ILE A 20 6.30 27.13 -12.79
CA ILE A 20 7.52 26.79 -13.55
C ILE A 20 7.13 26.07 -14.85
N LEU A 21 7.48 26.70 -15.97
CA LEU A 21 7.59 26.11 -17.29
C LEU A 21 8.71 25.06 -17.31
N VAL A 22 8.45 23.87 -17.85
CA VAL A 22 9.52 23.01 -18.39
C VAL A 22 9.06 22.43 -19.72
N GLY A 23 9.86 22.75 -20.75
CA GLY A 23 9.69 22.35 -22.14
C GLY A 23 9.82 20.85 -22.36
N ALA A 24 9.14 20.39 -23.40
CA ALA A 24 9.16 19.01 -23.88
C ALA A 24 10.36 18.79 -24.82
N ALA A 25 10.99 17.62 -24.70
CA ALA A 25 11.71 16.97 -25.80
C ALA A 25 11.22 15.51 -25.89
N PRO A 26 10.83 15.00 -27.07
CA PRO A 26 10.34 13.64 -27.21
C PRO A 26 11.51 12.68 -27.48
N LEU A 27 11.61 11.62 -26.68
CA LEU A 27 12.38 10.43 -27.03
C LEU A 27 11.40 9.34 -27.50
N ALA A 28 11.39 9.09 -28.79
CA ALA A 28 10.69 7.98 -29.40
C ALA A 28 11.43 6.67 -29.08
N VAL A 29 10.74 5.71 -28.45
CA VAL A 29 11.19 4.32 -28.39
C VAL A 29 10.15 3.45 -29.07
N ARG A 30 10.58 2.87 -30.18
CA ARG A 30 9.85 1.94 -31.04
C ARG A 30 10.06 0.53 -30.46
N ALA A 31 9.01 -0.08 -29.91
CA ALA A 31 9.04 -1.49 -29.53
C ALA A 31 8.24 -2.31 -30.54
N SER A 32 8.96 -3.21 -31.22
CA SER A 32 8.47 -4.16 -32.21
C SER A 32 7.71 -5.29 -31.53
N MET A 33 6.45 -5.51 -31.92
CA MET A 33 5.73 -6.74 -31.58
C MET A 33 6.09 -7.82 -32.59
N ALA A 34 6.66 -8.92 -32.11
CA ALA A 34 6.84 -10.14 -32.87
C ALA A 34 5.62 -11.03 -32.67
N THR A 35 4.94 -11.28 -33.78
CA THR A 35 3.86 -12.23 -34.00
C THR A 35 4.39 -13.66 -33.97
N GLY A 36 3.71 -14.54 -33.25
CA GLY A 36 3.92 -15.98 -33.29
C GLY A 36 2.57 -16.68 -33.38
N LEU A 37 2.06 -16.81 -34.61
CA LEU A 37 0.93 -17.67 -34.95
C LEU A 37 1.33 -19.14 -34.77
N GLN A 38 0.46 -19.94 -34.17
CA GLN A 38 0.33 -21.34 -34.55
C GLN A 38 -1.13 -21.77 -34.58
N SER A 39 -1.45 -22.40 -35.72
CA SER A 39 -2.71 -22.84 -36.27
C SER A 39 -3.15 -24.19 -35.70
N SER A 40 -4.43 -24.37 -35.42
CA SER A 40 -5.13 -25.65 -35.56
C SER A 40 -6.63 -25.36 -35.66
N GLU A 41 -7.18 -25.39 -36.88
CA GLU A 41 -8.05 -26.45 -37.41
C GLU A 41 -9.53 -26.33 -36.97
N ASP A 42 -10.34 -25.90 -37.94
CA ASP A 42 -11.81 -25.97 -38.01
C ASP A 42 -12.32 -27.41 -37.94
N PRO A 43 -13.60 -27.60 -37.56
CA PRO A 43 -14.51 -28.05 -38.62
C PRO A 43 -15.86 -27.31 -38.67
N GLN A 44 -16.37 -27.31 -39.90
CA GLN A 44 -17.54 -26.64 -40.44
C GLN A 44 -18.86 -26.89 -39.71
N GLY A 45 -19.71 -25.84 -39.66
CA GLY A 45 -21.14 -25.90 -39.34
C GLY A 45 -21.89 -24.77 -40.07
N PRO A 46 -23.20 -24.93 -40.35
CA PRO A 46 -23.81 -24.47 -41.59
C PRO A 46 -24.22 -22.99 -41.61
N ILE A 47 -24.13 -22.44 -42.81
CA ILE A 47 -24.58 -21.12 -43.24
C ILE A 47 -26.12 -21.06 -43.23
N LEU A 48 -26.68 -20.18 -42.42
CA LEU A 48 -28.06 -19.69 -42.54
C LEU A 48 -28.00 -18.25 -43.07
N THR A 49 -28.33 -18.09 -44.35
CA THR A 49 -28.60 -16.81 -44.99
C THR A 49 -30.01 -16.35 -44.63
N ASN A 50 -30.15 -15.20 -43.97
CA ASN A 50 -31.39 -14.43 -43.98
C ASN A 50 -31.10 -13.02 -44.48
N ASN A 51 -31.58 -12.77 -45.70
CA ASN A 51 -31.90 -11.47 -46.24
C ASN A 51 -32.93 -10.79 -45.34
N GLU A 52 -32.70 -9.52 -44.97
CA GLU A 52 -33.76 -8.51 -44.88
C GLU A 52 -33.14 -7.11 -44.85
N GLY A 53 -33.15 -6.46 -46.02
CA GLY A 53 -32.80 -5.06 -46.16
C GLY A 53 -33.95 -4.18 -45.66
N GLY A 54 -33.83 -3.66 -44.44
CA GLY A 54 -34.67 -2.61 -43.90
C GLY A 54 -33.95 -1.26 -43.92
N GLN A 55 -34.21 -0.45 -44.95
CA GLN A 55 -33.68 0.91 -45.05
C GLN A 55 -34.46 1.84 -44.10
N VAL A 56 -33.93 2.06 -42.89
CA VAL A 56 -34.51 3.00 -41.92
C VAL A 56 -34.14 4.42 -42.31
N ARG A 57 -35.16 5.20 -42.68
CA ARG A 57 -35.08 6.63 -42.98
C ARG A 57 -34.88 7.41 -41.68
N LEU A 58 -33.68 7.92 -41.44
CA LEU A 58 -33.37 8.83 -40.32
C LEU A 58 -33.98 10.21 -40.61
N SER A 59 -35.11 10.51 -39.97
CA SER A 59 -35.67 11.86 -39.93
C SER A 59 -34.83 12.72 -38.99
N ALA A 60 -34.36 13.87 -39.48
CA ALA A 60 -33.61 14.85 -38.70
C ALA A 60 -34.45 15.41 -37.54
N PRO A 61 -33.88 15.56 -36.32
CA PRO A 61 -34.59 16.15 -35.20
C PRO A 61 -34.74 17.67 -35.37
N PRO A 62 -35.85 18.26 -34.88
CA PRO A 62 -36.08 19.70 -34.94
C PRO A 62 -35.09 20.44 -34.03
N LEU A 63 -34.44 21.47 -34.57
CA LEU A 63 -33.67 22.44 -33.78
C LEU A 63 -34.63 23.22 -32.88
N MET A 64 -34.67 22.88 -31.60
CA MET A 64 -35.20 23.76 -30.56
C MET A 64 -34.07 24.62 -30.00
N THR A 65 -34.01 25.88 -30.46
CA THR A 65 -33.21 26.94 -29.85
C THR A 65 -33.96 27.51 -28.65
N THR A 66 -33.80 26.89 -27.48
CA THR A 66 -34.14 27.54 -26.20
C THR A 66 -32.92 28.30 -25.67
N PRO A 67 -33.09 29.54 -25.16
CA PRO A 67 -32.00 30.31 -24.56
C PRO A 67 -31.46 29.59 -23.32
N LEU A 68 -30.17 29.31 -23.29
CA LEU A 68 -29.47 28.75 -22.14
C LEU A 68 -29.50 29.76 -20.98
N SER A 69 -30.10 29.37 -19.87
CA SER A 69 -29.97 30.09 -18.59
C SER A 69 -28.50 30.17 -18.18
N PRO A 70 -28.05 31.29 -17.58
CA PRO A 70 -26.68 31.43 -17.11
C PRO A 70 -26.37 30.33 -16.07
N PRO A 71 -25.15 29.76 -16.10
CA PRO A 71 -24.76 28.72 -15.16
C PRO A 71 -24.84 29.25 -13.71
N PRO A 72 -25.28 28.43 -12.75
CA PRO A 72 -25.31 28.82 -11.35
C PRO A 72 -23.89 29.17 -10.86
N PRO A 73 -23.76 30.13 -9.92
CA PRO A 73 -22.47 30.47 -9.36
C PRO A 73 -21.84 29.25 -8.67
N PRO A 74 -20.50 29.11 -8.71
CA PRO A 74 -19.82 28.01 -8.05
C PRO A 74 -20.12 28.01 -6.54
N PRO A 75 -20.31 26.84 -5.92
CA PRO A 75 -20.58 26.75 -4.49
C PRO A 75 -19.41 27.35 -3.70
N SER A 76 -19.73 28.11 -2.65
CA SER A 76 -18.74 28.72 -1.76
C SER A 76 -17.83 27.63 -1.15
N PRO A 77 -16.52 27.88 -1.02
CA PRO A 77 -15.61 26.93 -0.40
C PRO A 77 -16.04 26.61 1.03
N PRO A 78 -15.96 25.33 1.46
CA PRO A 78 -16.37 24.93 2.81
C PRO A 78 -15.53 25.67 3.86
N SER A 79 -16.24 26.22 4.85
CA SER A 79 -15.67 26.94 6.01
C SER A 79 -14.55 26.15 6.69
N SER A 80 -13.42 26.81 6.96
CA SER A 80 -12.15 26.26 7.48
C SER A 80 -12.18 25.80 8.95
N ASN A 81 -13.35 25.49 9.52
CA ASN A 81 -13.48 25.04 10.92
C ASN A 81 -13.21 23.53 11.13
N ALA A 82 -12.53 22.87 10.18
CA ALA A 82 -12.40 21.42 10.13
C ALA A 82 -11.07 20.90 10.72
N SER A 83 -10.93 20.97 12.04
CA SER A 83 -9.89 20.22 12.77
C SER A 83 -10.44 19.52 14.01
N ARG A 84 -11.72 19.13 13.99
CA ARG A 84 -12.20 18.09 14.90
C ARG A 84 -11.65 16.75 14.43
N PRO A 85 -10.94 15.98 15.29
CA PRO A 85 -10.54 14.63 14.95
C PRO A 85 -11.81 13.86 14.61
N LEU A 86 -11.86 13.28 13.42
CA LEU A 86 -12.97 12.44 12.97
C LEU A 86 -13.07 11.25 13.93
N SER A 87 -13.87 11.38 14.99
CA SER A 87 -14.17 10.29 15.91
C SER A 87 -15.00 9.28 15.15
N PHE A 88 -14.32 8.26 14.63
CA PHE A 88 -14.98 7.27 13.80
C PHE A 88 -15.79 6.30 14.67
N VAL A 89 -17.11 6.37 14.52
CA VAL A 89 -18.02 5.41 15.15
C VAL A 89 -18.13 4.20 14.23
N LEU A 90 -17.80 3.02 14.75
CA LEU A 90 -17.97 1.78 14.00
C LEU A 90 -19.47 1.50 13.79
N PRO A 91 -19.86 0.96 12.62
CA PRO A 91 -21.23 0.52 12.41
C PRO A 91 -21.66 -0.51 13.45
N LYS A 92 -22.95 -0.51 13.80
CA LYS A 92 -23.53 -1.44 14.79
C LYS A 92 -23.42 -2.92 14.38
N TRP A 93 -23.16 -3.20 13.11
CA TRP A 93 -22.96 -4.55 12.60
C TRP A 93 -21.53 -5.08 12.78
N VAL A 94 -20.57 -4.22 13.14
CA VAL A 94 -19.24 -4.66 13.56
C VAL A 94 -19.34 -5.19 14.99
N THR A 95 -19.13 -6.50 15.17
CA THR A 95 -19.43 -7.17 16.44
C THR A 95 -18.26 -7.21 17.40
N ALA A 96 -17.05 -7.47 16.89
CA ALA A 96 -15.84 -7.58 17.70
C ALA A 96 -14.57 -7.39 16.87
N PRO A 97 -13.45 -6.98 17.50
CA PRO A 97 -12.13 -7.15 16.92
C PRO A 97 -11.90 -8.62 16.56
N TYR A 98 -11.38 -8.89 15.37
CA TYR A 98 -11.12 -10.25 14.89
C TYR A 98 -10.23 -11.09 15.83
N PRO A 99 -9.23 -10.52 16.54
CA PRO A 99 -8.46 -11.26 17.55
C PRO A 99 -9.30 -11.94 18.64
N ARG A 100 -10.49 -11.42 18.96
CA ARG A 100 -11.39 -12.07 19.95
C ARG A 100 -12.02 -13.37 19.43
N SER A 101 -11.91 -13.65 18.14
CA SER A 101 -12.38 -14.89 17.51
C SER A 101 -11.30 -15.98 17.44
N LEU A 102 -10.12 -15.72 18.00
CA LEU A 102 -9.02 -16.68 18.03
C LEU A 102 -9.30 -17.81 19.02
N LYS A 103 -9.00 -19.03 18.59
CA LYS A 103 -9.09 -20.25 19.40
C LYS A 103 -7.71 -20.64 19.89
N ALA A 104 -7.64 -21.51 20.90
CA ALA A 104 -6.35 -22.01 21.40
C ALA A 104 -5.46 -22.61 20.30
N VAL A 105 -6.05 -23.35 19.36
CA VAL A 105 -5.35 -23.93 18.19
C VAL A 105 -4.77 -22.85 17.25
N ASP A 106 -5.36 -21.66 17.20
CA ASP A 106 -4.83 -20.56 16.38
C ASP A 106 -3.49 -20.05 16.97
N MET A 107 -3.27 -20.22 18.28
CA MET A 107 -2.02 -19.77 18.94
C MET A 107 -0.81 -20.63 18.59
N GLU A 108 -1.03 -21.84 18.05
CA GLU A 108 0.03 -22.78 17.70
C GLU A 108 0.66 -22.49 16.32
N VAL A 109 0.18 -21.49 15.58
CA VAL A 109 0.62 -21.18 14.21
C VAL A 109 2.10 -20.81 14.08
N PHE A 110 2.79 -20.52 15.18
CA PHE A 110 4.23 -20.23 15.19
C PHE A 110 5.10 -21.31 15.86
N ASN A 111 4.55 -22.48 16.20
CA ASN A 111 5.30 -23.54 16.91
C ASN A 111 6.29 -24.30 16.00
N THR A 112 6.19 -24.15 14.69
CA THR A 112 7.05 -24.84 13.72
C THR A 112 8.34 -24.07 13.48
N ILE A 113 9.49 -24.74 13.49
CA ILE A 113 10.75 -24.16 13.00
C ILE A 113 10.79 -24.29 11.47
N LEU A 114 10.80 -23.17 10.77
CA LEU A 114 10.89 -23.15 9.31
C LEU A 114 12.35 -23.36 8.88
N GLN A 115 12.55 -24.30 7.96
CA GLN A 115 13.83 -24.63 7.34
C GLN A 115 13.70 -24.55 5.82
N GLY A 116 14.84 -24.56 5.12
CA GLY A 116 14.84 -24.62 3.66
C GLY A 116 14.39 -23.35 2.95
N ILE A 117 14.36 -22.20 3.62
CA ILE A 117 14.04 -20.89 3.02
C ILE A 117 15.19 -19.90 3.24
N THR A 118 15.58 -19.20 2.17
CA THR A 118 16.63 -18.16 2.21
C THR A 118 16.02 -16.80 1.92
N LEU A 119 16.21 -15.84 2.85
CA LEU A 119 15.75 -14.46 2.66
C LEU A 119 16.70 -13.68 1.75
N ALA A 120 16.14 -12.81 0.92
CA ALA A 120 16.87 -11.91 0.05
C ALA A 120 16.88 -10.46 0.61
N LYS A 121 16.78 -9.48 -0.29
CA LYS A 121 16.69 -8.06 0.03
C LYS A 121 15.50 -7.76 0.93
N LYS A 122 15.74 -6.91 1.94
CA LYS A 122 14.69 -6.27 2.73
C LYS A 122 13.88 -5.32 1.85
N HIS A 123 12.60 -5.60 1.65
CA HIS A 123 11.67 -4.75 0.92
C HIS A 123 11.25 -3.52 1.73
N SER A 124 10.95 -3.71 3.01
CA SER A 124 10.48 -2.65 3.88
C SER A 124 10.99 -2.86 5.30
N ALA A 125 11.39 -1.76 5.94
CA ALA A 125 11.63 -1.69 7.39
C ALA A 125 10.45 -1.07 8.15
N MET A 126 9.38 -0.72 7.44
CA MET A 126 8.23 -0.01 8.01
C MET A 126 7.23 -0.97 8.64
N GLY A 127 6.76 -0.59 9.82
CA GLY A 127 5.67 -1.24 10.54
C GLY A 127 5.92 -1.30 12.03
N ASN A 128 4.86 -1.11 12.82
CA ASN A 128 4.98 -1.07 14.28
C ASN A 128 5.39 -2.44 14.84
N ASN A 129 4.86 -3.53 14.26
CA ASN A 129 4.99 -4.88 14.81
C ASN A 129 5.92 -5.81 14.01
N ASN A 130 6.44 -5.35 12.85
CA ASN A 130 7.38 -6.15 12.05
C ASN A 130 8.83 -5.64 12.21
N ALA A 131 9.78 -6.57 12.20
CA ALA A 131 11.21 -6.29 12.09
C ALA A 131 11.63 -6.07 10.61
N GLY A 132 10.75 -6.43 9.68
CA GLY A 132 10.84 -6.11 8.27
C GLY A 132 10.05 -7.07 7.40
N VAL A 133 9.91 -6.70 6.12
CA VAL A 133 9.43 -7.58 5.05
C VAL A 133 10.57 -7.84 4.08
N TYR A 134 10.81 -9.09 3.74
CA TYR A 134 11.92 -9.57 2.91
C TYR A 134 11.38 -10.32 1.69
N SER A 135 12.06 -10.22 0.55
CA SER A 135 11.83 -11.16 -0.56
C SER A 135 12.43 -12.52 -0.20
N VAL A 136 12.00 -13.57 -0.90
CA VAL A 136 12.63 -14.90 -0.83
C VAL A 136 13.64 -15.02 -1.97
N ALA A 137 14.87 -15.42 -1.65
CA ALA A 137 15.93 -15.66 -2.63
C ALA A 137 15.76 -17.04 -3.26
N SER A 138 15.54 -18.04 -2.41
CA SER A 138 15.36 -19.43 -2.77
C SER A 138 14.64 -20.17 -1.65
N PHE A 139 14.04 -21.30 -1.99
CA PHE A 139 13.62 -22.31 -1.03
C PHE A 139 13.84 -23.70 -1.63
N ASP A 140 14.01 -24.71 -0.79
CA ASP A 140 14.19 -26.10 -1.20
C ASP A 140 12.84 -26.87 -1.25
N PRO A 141 12.81 -28.08 -1.83
CA PRO A 141 11.58 -28.87 -1.91
C PRO A 141 10.97 -29.24 -0.55
N SER A 142 11.76 -29.28 0.53
CA SER A 142 11.22 -29.58 1.87
C SER A 142 10.37 -28.43 2.40
N PHE A 143 10.76 -27.18 2.11
CA PHE A 143 9.94 -26.02 2.44
C PHE A 143 8.64 -25.99 1.62
N ALA A 144 8.71 -26.35 0.34
CA ALA A 144 7.54 -26.39 -0.54
C ALA A 144 6.45 -27.38 -0.07
N GLN A 145 6.81 -28.42 0.69
CA GLN A 145 5.84 -29.35 1.29
C GLN A 145 4.93 -28.70 2.33
N LEU A 146 5.31 -27.53 2.86
CA LEU A 146 4.50 -26.76 3.80
C LEU A 146 3.39 -25.95 3.11
N PHE A 147 3.39 -25.87 1.77
CA PHE A 147 2.46 -25.01 1.05
C PHE A 147 1.02 -25.58 1.14
N PRO A 148 0.02 -24.73 1.35
CA PRO A 148 -1.38 -25.15 1.23
C PRO A 148 -1.66 -25.72 -0.17
N PRO A 149 -2.54 -26.73 -0.32
CA PRO A 149 -2.81 -27.35 -1.62
C PRO A 149 -3.17 -26.36 -2.74
N SER A 150 -3.91 -25.30 -2.42
CA SER A 150 -4.29 -24.24 -3.36
C SER A 150 -3.08 -23.45 -3.90
N ILE A 151 -2.00 -23.35 -3.12
CA ILE A 151 -0.75 -22.68 -3.49
C ILE A 151 0.18 -23.65 -4.21
N SER A 152 0.28 -24.90 -3.75
CA SER A 152 1.12 -25.93 -4.37
C SER A 152 0.77 -26.17 -5.84
N ALA A 153 -0.52 -26.10 -6.19
CA ALA A 153 -0.99 -26.25 -7.56
C ALA A 153 -0.54 -25.12 -8.52
N GLN A 154 -0.04 -24.00 -8.00
CA GLN A 154 0.33 -22.82 -8.80
C GLN A 154 1.80 -22.80 -9.25
N ASN A 155 2.62 -23.81 -8.89
CA ASN A 155 4.06 -23.84 -9.21
C ASN A 155 4.79 -22.54 -8.80
N ILE A 156 4.57 -22.11 -7.57
CA ILE A 156 5.12 -20.86 -7.03
C ILE A 156 6.64 -20.86 -7.04
N ASP A 157 7.25 -19.79 -7.55
CA ASP A 157 8.68 -19.54 -7.49
C ASP A 157 9.05 -18.57 -6.33
N PRO A 158 10.33 -18.48 -5.91
CA PRO A 158 10.75 -17.60 -4.81
C PRO A 158 10.34 -16.13 -4.95
N SER A 159 10.28 -15.58 -6.17
CA SER A 159 9.95 -14.16 -6.41
C SER A 159 8.49 -13.82 -6.09
N ARG A 160 7.64 -14.85 -6.03
CA ARG A 160 6.22 -14.79 -5.68
C ARG A 160 5.97 -14.85 -4.18
N LEU A 161 7.01 -14.89 -3.35
CA LEU A 161 6.90 -14.97 -1.89
C LEU A 161 7.47 -13.73 -1.20
N LEU A 162 6.84 -13.39 -0.07
CA LEU A 162 7.32 -12.41 0.90
C LEU A 162 7.40 -13.06 2.28
N VAL A 163 8.39 -12.64 3.07
CA VAL A 163 8.52 -13.03 4.48
C VAL A 163 8.43 -11.80 5.35
N LYS A 164 7.39 -11.74 6.19
CA LYS A 164 7.23 -10.75 7.25
C LYS A 164 7.88 -11.29 8.52
N VAL A 165 9.00 -10.70 8.92
CA VAL A 165 9.66 -11.02 10.18
C VAL A 165 9.03 -10.18 11.28
N LEU A 166 8.57 -10.84 12.35
CA LEU A 166 7.82 -10.22 13.44
C LEU A 166 8.75 -9.89 14.62
N LYS A 167 8.40 -8.85 15.39
CA LYS A 167 9.15 -8.48 16.61
C LYS A 167 8.84 -9.42 17.78
N HIS A 168 7.58 -9.76 17.93
CA HIS A 168 7.02 -10.66 18.94
C HIS A 168 5.73 -11.28 18.39
N ILE A 169 5.23 -12.32 19.05
CA ILE A 169 3.92 -12.94 18.75
C ILE A 169 2.89 -12.31 19.70
N ASP A 170 1.81 -11.81 19.14
CA ASP A 170 0.62 -11.35 19.86
C ASP A 170 -0.64 -11.81 19.11
N ASP A 171 -1.81 -11.53 19.69
CA ASP A 171 -3.10 -11.90 19.10
C ASP A 171 -3.33 -11.22 17.74
N ASP A 172 -2.77 -10.03 17.50
CA ASP A 172 -2.90 -9.35 16.21
C ASP A 172 -2.15 -10.09 15.09
N MET A 173 -0.98 -10.67 15.39
CA MET A 173 -0.20 -11.47 14.43
C MET A 173 -0.86 -12.82 14.15
N VAL A 174 -1.46 -13.44 15.17
CA VAL A 174 -2.23 -14.69 14.98
C VAL A 174 -3.49 -14.43 14.14
N ALA A 175 -4.19 -13.32 14.40
CA ALA A 175 -5.31 -12.87 13.59
C ALA A 175 -4.91 -12.59 12.13
N GLU A 176 -3.73 -12.02 11.88
CA GLU A 176 -3.19 -11.82 10.52
C GLU A 176 -2.96 -13.15 9.80
N VAL A 177 -2.35 -14.15 10.46
CA VAL A 177 -2.18 -15.50 9.88
C VAL A 177 -3.52 -16.12 9.52
N LYS A 178 -4.51 -16.01 10.41
CA LYS A 178 -5.87 -16.53 10.17
C LYS A 178 -6.55 -15.83 8.98
N ALA A 179 -6.43 -14.52 8.88
CA ALA A 179 -6.97 -13.76 7.76
C ALA A 179 -6.30 -14.15 6.44
N LEU A 180 -4.96 -14.26 6.41
CA LEU A 180 -4.19 -14.69 5.24
C LEU A 180 -4.59 -16.09 4.76
N LYS A 181 -4.87 -17.02 5.68
CA LYS A 181 -5.38 -18.36 5.34
C LYS A 181 -6.73 -18.27 4.65
N THR A 182 -7.63 -17.47 5.22
CA THR A 182 -8.99 -17.29 4.69
C THR A 182 -9.00 -16.68 3.30
N VAL A 183 -8.14 -15.68 3.04
CA VAL A 183 -8.07 -15.02 1.71
C VAL A 183 -7.16 -15.74 0.71
N GLY A 184 -6.62 -16.92 1.06
CA GLY A 184 -5.78 -17.71 0.18
C GLY A 184 -4.41 -17.09 -0.14
N GLN A 185 -3.89 -16.21 0.72
CA GLN A 185 -2.59 -15.56 0.57
C GLN A 185 -1.50 -16.14 1.50
N PHE A 186 -1.89 -16.97 2.47
CA PHE A 186 -0.99 -17.63 3.41
C PHE A 186 -0.18 -18.75 2.73
N VAL A 187 1.11 -18.83 3.07
CA VAL A 187 2.00 -19.94 2.65
C VAL A 187 2.47 -20.73 3.86
N ALA A 188 3.12 -20.08 4.83
CA ALA A 188 3.60 -20.74 6.04
C ALA A 188 3.76 -19.74 7.20
N SER A 189 3.83 -20.22 8.43
CA SER A 189 4.23 -19.43 9.60
C SER A 189 5.02 -20.30 10.57
N GLY A 190 5.91 -19.68 11.33
CA GLY A 190 6.80 -20.40 12.24
C GLY A 190 7.94 -19.53 12.78
N LEU A 191 8.94 -20.19 13.33
CA LEU A 191 10.21 -19.59 13.75
C LEU A 191 11.26 -19.79 12.67
N LEU A 192 11.90 -18.72 12.21
CA LEU A 192 13.00 -18.77 11.25
C LEU A 192 14.31 -18.41 11.93
N LYS A 193 15.35 -19.21 11.69
CA LYS A 193 16.70 -18.94 12.17
C LYS A 193 17.32 -17.82 11.33
N LEU A 194 17.52 -16.66 11.93
CA LEU A 194 18.11 -15.49 11.28
C LEU A 194 19.46 -15.15 11.92
N PRO A 195 20.44 -14.66 11.15
CA PRO A 195 21.66 -14.12 11.74
C PRO A 195 21.29 -13.04 12.76
N THR A 196 21.86 -13.11 13.96
CA THR A 196 21.64 -12.06 14.96
C THR A 196 22.09 -10.75 14.36
N ALA A 197 21.15 -9.84 14.13
CA ALA A 197 21.49 -8.52 13.63
C ALA A 197 22.46 -7.94 14.65
N ARG A 198 23.73 -7.73 14.26
CA ARG A 198 24.67 -6.97 15.07
C ARG A 198 23.99 -5.65 15.32
N SER A 199 23.44 -5.49 16.52
CA SER A 199 22.71 -4.30 16.89
C SER A 199 23.67 -3.15 16.57
N ASN A 200 23.15 -2.04 16.05
CA ASN A 200 23.96 -0.85 15.79
C ASN A 200 24.52 -0.23 17.11
N GLU A 201 24.85 -1.04 18.12
CA GLU A 201 25.69 -0.67 19.24
C GLU A 201 27.01 -0.06 18.79
N LEU A 202 27.53 -0.39 17.61
CA LEU A 202 28.64 0.37 17.00
C LEU A 202 28.31 1.87 16.82
N GLY A 203 27.04 2.19 16.49
CA GLY A 203 26.53 3.56 16.38
C GLY A 203 26.20 4.21 17.73
N LYS A 204 25.90 3.42 18.78
CA LYS A 204 25.79 3.94 20.16
C LYS A 204 27.17 4.20 20.77
N MET A 205 28.14 3.33 20.49
CA MET A 205 29.53 3.46 20.95
C MET A 205 30.20 4.72 20.38
N LYS A 206 29.95 5.05 19.10
CA LYS A 206 30.42 6.32 18.52
C LYS A 206 29.85 7.58 19.19
N ARG A 207 28.66 7.52 19.79
CA ARG A 207 28.09 8.66 20.53
C ARG A 207 28.71 8.80 21.92
N GLY A 208 29.00 7.70 22.61
CA GLY A 208 29.66 7.72 23.92
C GLY A 208 31.10 8.26 23.89
N ILE A 209 31.81 8.12 22.76
CA ILE A 209 33.19 8.63 22.60
C ILE A 209 33.24 10.17 22.57
N ARG A 210 32.16 10.86 22.14
CA ARG A 210 32.13 12.33 22.12
C ARG A 210 32.01 12.96 23.51
N ASP A 211 31.51 12.22 24.50
CA ASP A 211 31.30 12.75 25.86
C ASP A 211 32.54 12.60 26.77
N GLY A 212 33.71 12.28 26.21
CA GLY A 212 35.00 12.29 26.93
C GLY A 212 35.13 11.26 28.07
N LYS A 213 34.11 10.43 28.31
CA LYS A 213 34.08 9.43 29.38
C LYS A 213 34.65 8.09 28.91
N VAL A 214 35.90 8.12 28.44
CA VAL A 214 36.62 6.90 28.02
C VAL A 214 37.21 6.22 29.26
N ARG A 215 36.47 5.28 29.84
CA ARG A 215 37.04 4.31 30.78
C ARG A 215 37.93 3.35 29.97
N ARG A 216 39.23 3.30 30.33
CA ARG A 216 40.26 2.44 29.71
C ARG A 216 40.15 0.96 30.09
N ASP A 217 39.00 0.51 30.54
CA ASP A 217 38.76 -0.91 30.80
C ASP A 217 38.39 -1.55 29.46
N ALA A 218 39.41 -1.66 28.60
CA ALA A 218 39.39 -2.35 27.33
C ALA A 218 39.17 -3.85 27.63
N VAL A 219 37.90 -4.21 27.76
CA VAL A 219 37.45 -5.58 27.86
C VAL A 219 37.89 -6.33 26.61
N ASN A 220 38.70 -7.38 26.82
CA ASN A 220 39.04 -8.41 25.84
C ASN A 220 37.73 -9.04 25.31
N TYR A 221 37.13 -8.44 24.29
CA TYR A 221 36.00 -9.01 23.59
C TYR A 221 36.55 -10.07 22.64
N SER A 222 36.59 -11.32 23.13
CA SER A 222 36.97 -12.49 22.34
C SER A 222 36.12 -12.55 21.08
N SER A 223 36.74 -12.37 19.93
CA SER A 223 36.14 -12.30 18.59
C SER A 223 35.69 -13.66 18.03
N SER A 224 35.28 -14.61 18.89
CA SER A 224 35.24 -16.02 18.52
C SER A 224 33.85 -16.62 18.22
N ASP A 225 32.76 -15.85 18.21
CA ASP A 225 31.43 -16.40 17.88
C ASP A 225 30.65 -15.50 16.91
N ASP A 226 31.14 -15.43 15.68
CA ASP A 226 30.53 -14.68 14.58
C ASP A 226 29.31 -15.36 13.94
N ASN A 227 28.87 -16.50 14.50
CA ASN A 227 27.73 -17.29 14.01
C ASN A 227 26.58 -17.33 15.02
N SER A 228 26.34 -16.25 15.76
CA SER A 228 25.12 -16.16 16.56
C SER A 228 23.89 -16.03 15.65
N PHE A 229 22.90 -16.90 15.89
CA PHE A 229 21.62 -16.87 15.22
C PHE A 229 20.52 -16.71 16.27
N GLU A 230 19.45 -16.01 15.90
CA GLU A 230 18.23 -15.90 16.70
C GLU A 230 17.04 -16.49 15.95
N LEU A 231 16.15 -17.17 16.68
CA LEU A 231 14.86 -17.60 16.14
C LEU A 231 13.91 -16.41 16.18
N LYS A 232 13.33 -16.06 15.02
CA LYS A 232 12.30 -15.01 14.92
C LYS A 232 10.99 -15.57 14.41
N PRO A 233 9.84 -15.14 14.96
CA PRO A 233 8.55 -15.43 14.37
C PRO A 233 8.43 -14.79 12.98
N VAL A 234 7.94 -15.56 12.01
CA VAL A 234 7.75 -15.11 10.63
C VAL A 234 6.43 -15.57 10.05
N ILE A 235 5.90 -14.79 9.11
CA ILE A 235 4.79 -15.15 8.23
C ILE A 235 5.32 -15.14 6.80
N VAL A 236 5.15 -16.25 6.09
CA VAL A 236 5.42 -16.40 4.66
C VAL A 236 4.09 -16.31 3.91
N MET A 237 4.03 -15.42 2.92
CA MET A 237 2.81 -15.12 2.19
C MET A 237 3.11 -14.88 0.71
N LEU A 238 2.06 -14.99 -0.11
CA LEU A 238 2.15 -14.61 -1.51
C LEU A 238 2.46 -13.13 -1.68
N LYS A 239 3.33 -12.82 -2.64
CA LYS A 239 3.53 -11.48 -3.15
C LYS A 239 2.42 -11.16 -4.14
N MET A 240 1.49 -10.31 -3.71
CA MET A 240 0.39 -9.88 -4.57
C MET A 240 0.89 -9.02 -5.73
N PRO A 241 0.34 -9.20 -6.94
CA PRO A 241 0.67 -8.35 -8.09
C PRO A 241 0.15 -6.92 -7.90
N GLY A 242 0.75 -5.99 -8.65
CA GLY A 242 0.41 -4.57 -8.62
C GLY A 242 1.37 -3.72 -7.79
N LYS A 243 1.03 -2.43 -7.68
CA LYS A 243 1.76 -1.41 -6.89
C LYS A 243 0.75 -0.49 -6.22
N PRO A 244 1.07 0.20 -5.12
CA PRO A 244 0.15 1.22 -4.61
C PRO A 244 -0.08 2.29 -5.68
N LEU A 245 -1.31 2.79 -5.82
CA LEU A 245 -1.68 3.74 -6.88
C LEU A 245 -0.72 4.94 -6.95
N THR A 246 -0.31 5.49 -5.80
CA THR A 246 0.63 6.62 -5.73
C THR A 246 2.05 6.32 -6.21
N HIS A 247 2.36 5.06 -6.54
CA HIS A 247 3.65 4.61 -7.03
C HIS A 247 3.58 4.07 -8.48
N THR A 248 2.42 4.13 -9.14
CA THR A 248 2.34 3.77 -10.54
C THR A 248 2.87 4.91 -11.41
N PRO A 249 3.69 4.63 -12.44
CA PRO A 249 4.20 5.67 -13.33
C PRO A 249 3.10 6.51 -13.97
N GLU A 250 1.97 5.88 -14.31
CA GLU A 250 0.82 6.52 -14.95
C GLU A 250 0.17 7.52 -14.00
N PHE A 251 -0.04 7.16 -12.74
CA PHE A 251 -0.57 8.10 -11.76
C PHE A 251 0.43 9.22 -11.44
N ILE A 252 1.73 8.92 -11.35
CA ILE A 252 2.76 9.95 -11.05
C ILE A 252 2.84 10.96 -12.20
N SER A 253 2.90 10.48 -13.44
CA SER A 253 3.11 11.30 -14.64
C SER A 253 1.87 12.06 -15.11
N GLU A 254 0.67 11.65 -14.68
CA GLU A 254 -0.58 12.33 -15.03
C GLU A 254 -0.62 13.76 -14.51
N LYS A 255 -0.84 14.72 -15.41
CA LYS A 255 -0.95 16.15 -15.08
C LYS A 255 -2.38 16.59 -14.88
N ASN A 256 -3.34 15.89 -15.50
CA ASN A 256 -4.75 16.17 -15.36
C ASN A 256 -5.27 15.68 -14.00
N LEU A 257 -5.68 16.64 -13.15
CA LEU A 257 -6.20 16.34 -11.81
C LEU A 257 -7.51 15.55 -11.85
N GLU A 258 -8.34 15.75 -12.88
CA GLU A 258 -9.60 15.01 -13.03
C GLU A 258 -9.33 13.55 -13.37
N THR A 259 -8.35 13.28 -14.25
CA THR A 259 -7.91 11.91 -14.53
C THR A 259 -7.35 11.23 -13.29
N LYS A 260 -6.53 11.92 -12.49
CA LYS A 260 -6.05 11.41 -11.19
C LYS A 260 -7.20 11.08 -10.24
N ARG A 261 -8.19 11.97 -10.15
CA ARG A 261 -9.41 11.75 -9.35
C ARG A 261 -10.18 10.54 -9.82
N GLN A 262 -10.34 10.37 -11.12
CA GLN A 262 -10.99 9.21 -11.70
C GLN A 262 -10.24 7.92 -11.33
N MET A 263 -8.91 7.88 -11.47
CA MET A 263 -8.11 6.71 -11.07
C MET A 263 -8.28 6.37 -9.58
N MET A 264 -8.33 7.38 -8.70
CA MET A 264 -8.60 7.18 -7.27
C MET A 264 -10.01 6.66 -7.03
N SER A 265 -11.01 7.21 -7.71
CA SER A 265 -12.41 6.80 -7.63
C SER A 265 -12.61 5.35 -8.08
N ASP A 266 -12.01 4.97 -9.21
CA ASP A 266 -12.07 3.62 -9.76
C ASP A 266 -11.42 2.63 -8.79
N THR A 267 -10.22 2.97 -8.30
CA THR A 267 -9.51 2.15 -7.31
C THR A 267 -10.33 1.98 -6.03
N LEU A 268 -10.94 3.05 -5.53
CA LEU A 268 -11.78 3.03 -4.33
C LEU A 268 -12.98 2.11 -4.52
N THR A 269 -13.64 2.21 -5.67
CA THR A 269 -14.82 1.42 -6.00
C THR A 269 -14.48 -0.07 -6.08
N MET A 270 -13.40 -0.44 -6.78
CA MET A 270 -12.93 -1.82 -6.87
C MET A 270 -12.49 -2.35 -5.50
N MET A 271 -11.83 -1.52 -4.68
CA MET A 271 -11.44 -1.90 -3.33
C MET A 271 -12.66 -2.19 -2.47
N CYS A 272 -13.66 -1.31 -2.47
CA CYS A 272 -14.87 -1.49 -1.68
C CYS A 272 -15.66 -2.73 -2.11
N ASP A 273 -15.76 -3.00 -3.42
CA ASP A 273 -16.34 -4.24 -3.95
C ASP A 273 -15.60 -5.48 -3.43
N ARG A 274 -14.26 -5.47 -3.47
CA ARG A 274 -13.43 -6.58 -2.97
C ARG A 274 -13.58 -6.79 -1.46
N VAL A 275 -13.57 -5.71 -0.67
CA VAL A 275 -13.80 -5.75 0.79
C VAL A 275 -15.19 -6.28 1.09
N GLY A 276 -16.21 -5.80 0.39
CA GLY A 276 -17.60 -6.23 0.55
C GLY A 276 -17.77 -7.73 0.28
N LYS A 277 -17.19 -8.23 -0.82
CA LYS A 277 -17.23 -9.65 -1.18
C LYS A 277 -16.60 -10.52 -0.10
N LEU A 278 -15.37 -10.19 0.31
CA LEU A 278 -14.67 -10.91 1.36
C LEU A 278 -15.44 -10.88 2.70
N ALA A 279 -16.07 -9.74 3.01
CA ALA A 279 -16.83 -9.58 4.24
C ALA A 279 -18.07 -10.48 4.28
N LEU A 280 -18.84 -10.55 3.19
CA LEU A 280 -20.00 -11.45 3.11
C LEU A 280 -19.60 -12.92 3.08
N GLU A 281 -18.52 -13.26 2.36
CA GLU A 281 -18.04 -14.64 2.21
C GLU A 281 -17.46 -15.20 3.51
N HIS A 282 -16.69 -14.39 4.25
CA HIS A 282 -15.88 -14.87 5.37
C HIS A 282 -16.25 -14.28 6.73
N ARG A 283 -17.25 -13.40 6.78
CA ARG A 283 -17.77 -12.79 8.01
C ARG A 283 -16.75 -11.97 8.80
N PHE A 284 -15.81 -11.32 8.11
CA PHE A 284 -14.94 -10.30 8.68
C PHE A 284 -14.64 -9.18 7.67
N VAL A 285 -14.42 -7.96 8.17
CA VAL A 285 -14.13 -6.79 7.34
C VAL A 285 -12.71 -6.27 7.61
N HIS A 286 -12.00 -5.89 6.56
CA HIS A 286 -10.74 -5.14 6.65
C HIS A 286 -11.05 -3.65 6.78
N ARG A 287 -10.55 -3.01 7.84
CA ARG A 287 -10.85 -1.63 8.21
C ARG A 287 -9.69 -0.66 8.01
N ASP A 288 -8.61 -1.08 7.37
CA ASP A 288 -7.44 -0.24 7.06
C ASP A 288 -7.19 -0.15 5.55
N ASN A 289 -8.25 0.14 4.81
CA ASN A 289 -8.24 0.26 3.35
C ASN A 289 -7.71 1.64 2.89
N ILE A 290 -6.57 2.05 3.45
CA ILE A 290 -5.84 3.23 2.98
C ILE A 290 -5.20 2.93 1.62
N ILE A 291 -4.98 3.97 0.81
CA ILE A 291 -4.33 3.85 -0.52
C ILE A 291 -2.96 3.14 -0.50
N GLY A 292 -2.28 3.09 0.65
CA GLY A 292 -1.02 2.37 0.82
C GLY A 292 -1.17 0.84 0.92
N ASN A 293 -2.35 0.37 1.31
CA ASN A 293 -2.66 -1.04 1.53
C ASN A 293 -3.43 -1.66 0.35
N ILE A 294 -3.59 -0.91 -0.74
CA ILE A 294 -4.23 -1.35 -1.97
C ILE A 294 -3.19 -1.34 -3.09
N LEU A 295 -2.93 -2.50 -3.67
CA LEU A 295 -2.10 -2.64 -4.86
C LEU A 295 -3.00 -2.62 -6.10
N VAL A 296 -2.74 -1.69 -7.01
CA VAL A 296 -3.47 -1.58 -8.26
C VAL A 296 -2.74 -2.31 -9.38
N ILE A 297 -3.52 -2.93 -10.26
CA ILE A 297 -3.09 -3.45 -11.56
C ILE A 297 -3.72 -2.53 -12.59
N ASN A 298 -2.88 -1.95 -13.47
CA ASN A 298 -3.30 -0.95 -14.42
C ASN A 298 -2.93 -1.33 -15.85
N GLU A 299 -3.76 -0.89 -16.80
CA GLU A 299 -3.49 -0.87 -18.23
C GLU A 299 -3.47 0.60 -18.68
N GLY A 300 -2.28 1.21 -18.66
CA GLY A 300 -2.15 2.65 -18.80
C GLY A 300 -2.80 3.39 -17.62
N SER A 301 -3.67 4.36 -17.90
CA SER A 301 -4.41 5.10 -16.88
C SER A 301 -5.63 4.35 -16.34
N LYS A 302 -6.01 3.22 -16.95
CA LYS A 302 -7.17 2.43 -16.52
C LYS A 302 -6.76 1.47 -15.41
N VAL A 303 -7.41 1.58 -14.25
CA VAL A 303 -7.32 0.58 -13.18
C VAL A 303 -8.17 -0.62 -13.58
N VAL A 304 -7.58 -1.82 -13.61
CA VAL A 304 -8.28 -3.04 -14.05
C VAL A 304 -8.60 -4.01 -12.91
N ASP A 305 -7.78 -4.00 -11.86
CA ASP A 305 -8.00 -4.84 -10.68
C ASP A 305 -7.24 -4.27 -9.46
N VAL A 306 -7.60 -4.73 -8.27
CA VAL A 306 -6.97 -4.33 -7.01
C VAL A 306 -6.74 -5.51 -6.08
N ASN A 307 -5.61 -5.49 -5.37
CA ASN A 307 -5.29 -6.44 -4.32
C ASN A 307 -5.17 -5.72 -2.97
N ILE A 308 -5.84 -6.26 -1.95
CA ILE A 308 -5.74 -5.79 -0.57
C ILE A 308 -4.56 -6.48 0.09
N ILE A 309 -3.72 -5.71 0.78
CA ILE A 309 -2.57 -6.16 1.56
C ILE A 309 -2.64 -5.64 3.00
N ASP A 310 -1.67 -6.04 3.83
CA ASP A 310 -1.55 -5.68 5.25
C ASP A 310 -2.77 -6.11 6.08
N TRP A 311 -2.89 -7.41 6.31
CA TRP A 311 -4.00 -8.05 7.04
C TRP A 311 -3.82 -7.99 8.57
N GLY A 312 -3.16 -6.96 9.10
CA GLY A 312 -2.86 -6.85 10.54
C GLY A 312 -4.11 -6.93 11.42
N GLY A 313 -4.10 -7.82 12.41
CA GLY A 313 -5.27 -8.19 13.23
C GLY A 313 -6.03 -7.02 13.85
N LYS A 314 -5.32 -5.95 14.26
CA LYS A 314 -5.90 -4.72 14.83
C LYS A 314 -6.98 -4.10 13.94
N TYR A 315 -6.84 -4.24 12.62
CA TYR A 315 -7.72 -3.61 11.64
C TYR A 315 -8.76 -4.57 11.07
N LEU A 316 -8.81 -5.79 11.59
CA LEU A 316 -9.84 -6.76 11.22
C LEU A 316 -10.96 -6.77 12.25
N SER A 317 -12.20 -6.97 11.79
CA SER A 317 -13.33 -7.12 12.70
C SER A 317 -14.36 -8.10 12.15
N SER A 318 -14.95 -8.87 13.05
CA SER A 318 -16.09 -9.72 12.71
C SER A 318 -17.33 -8.87 12.43
N ILE A 319 -18.20 -9.39 11.58
CA ILE A 319 -19.47 -8.75 11.21
C ILE A 319 -20.65 -9.65 11.61
N LYS A 320 -21.85 -9.07 11.70
CA LYS A 320 -23.09 -9.85 11.91
C LYS A 320 -23.47 -10.64 10.64
N ASP A 321 -24.28 -11.66 10.83
CA ASP A 321 -24.75 -12.52 9.74
C ASP A 321 -25.78 -11.82 8.83
N ASP A 322 -26.51 -10.85 9.36
CA ASP A 322 -27.55 -10.08 8.67
C ASP A 322 -27.03 -8.87 7.88
N VAL A 323 -25.71 -8.67 7.84
CA VAL A 323 -25.09 -7.58 7.06
C VAL A 323 -25.38 -7.75 5.58
N THR A 324 -25.84 -6.67 4.96
CA THR A 324 -26.12 -6.64 3.52
C THR A 324 -24.94 -6.06 2.72
N TRP A 325 -24.98 -6.26 1.41
CA TRP A 325 -24.06 -5.61 0.48
C TRP A 325 -24.13 -4.08 0.61
N ASP A 326 -25.33 -3.52 0.67
CA ASP A 326 -25.53 -2.07 0.74
C ASP A 326 -24.97 -1.47 2.03
N ASP A 327 -25.08 -2.18 3.16
CA ASP A 327 -24.45 -1.77 4.43
C ASP A 327 -22.92 -1.65 4.29
N LEU A 328 -22.28 -2.64 3.64
CA LEU A 328 -20.84 -2.69 3.46
C LEU A 328 -20.35 -1.63 2.48
N MET A 329 -21.03 -1.47 1.34
CA MET A 329 -20.67 -0.49 0.32
C MET A 329 -20.91 0.93 0.82
N GLY A 330 -22.07 1.20 1.42
CA GLY A 330 -22.38 2.48 2.04
C GLY A 330 -21.35 2.85 3.11
N TRP A 331 -20.97 1.90 3.97
CA TRP A 331 -19.91 2.12 4.95
C TRP A 331 -18.55 2.38 4.30
N CYS A 332 -18.13 1.54 3.35
CA CYS A 332 -16.80 1.62 2.75
C CYS A 332 -16.60 2.93 1.98
N HIS A 333 -17.56 3.31 1.14
CA HIS A 333 -17.50 4.56 0.37
C HIS A 333 -17.55 5.80 1.26
N ASN A 334 -18.36 5.79 2.33
CA ASN A 334 -18.40 6.90 3.28
C ASN A 334 -17.11 7.03 4.10
N ARG A 335 -16.50 5.89 4.47
CA ARG A 335 -15.27 5.86 5.26
C ARG A 335 -14.06 6.31 4.45
N TRP A 336 -13.95 5.81 3.23
CA TRP A 336 -12.75 5.96 2.40
C TRP A 336 -12.94 6.90 1.22
N ALA A 337 -13.93 7.79 1.29
CA ALA A 337 -14.26 8.76 0.25
C ALA A 337 -13.01 9.42 -0.37
N VAL A 338 -13.07 9.70 -1.68
CA VAL A 338 -11.92 10.14 -2.49
C VAL A 338 -11.11 11.27 -1.84
N TYR A 339 -11.76 12.25 -1.22
CA TYR A 339 -11.07 13.37 -0.55
C TYR A 339 -10.14 12.93 0.61
N VAL A 340 -10.46 11.82 1.29
CA VAL A 340 -9.61 11.22 2.34
C VAL A 340 -8.32 10.68 1.72
N TRP A 341 -8.44 10.06 0.54
CA TRP A 341 -7.29 9.55 -0.22
C TRP A 341 -6.48 10.68 -0.85
N GLU A 342 -7.13 11.73 -1.37
CA GLU A 342 -6.46 12.93 -1.88
C GLU A 342 -5.58 13.57 -0.79
N ALA A 343 -6.12 13.79 0.41
CA ALA A 343 -5.36 14.34 1.53
C ALA A 343 -4.14 13.46 1.88
N SER A 344 -4.30 12.14 1.82
CA SER A 344 -3.23 11.18 2.08
C SER A 344 -2.16 11.17 0.97
N ALA A 345 -2.57 11.27 -0.29
CA ALA A 345 -1.68 11.32 -1.45
C ALA A 345 -0.87 12.63 -1.47
N LEU A 346 -1.51 13.76 -1.18
CA LEU A 346 -0.85 15.07 -1.09
C LEU A 346 0.20 15.10 0.03
N ARG A 347 -0.10 14.54 1.20
CA ARG A 347 0.87 14.44 2.30
C ARG A 347 2.11 13.65 1.88
N LYS A 348 1.93 12.51 1.19
CA LYS A 348 3.07 11.72 0.69
C LYS A 348 3.87 12.46 -0.38
N ALA A 349 3.21 13.16 -1.29
CA ALA A 349 3.90 13.97 -2.30
C ALA A 349 4.78 15.05 -1.64
N PHE A 350 4.27 15.70 -0.58
CA PHE A 350 5.02 16.66 0.22
C PHE A 350 6.20 16.02 0.97
N ASP A 351 5.99 14.85 1.59
CA ASP A 351 7.05 14.11 2.28
C ASP A 351 8.17 13.65 1.33
N LEU A 352 7.84 13.31 0.08
CA LEU A 352 8.84 12.99 -0.95
C LEU A 352 9.60 14.24 -1.40
N ALA A 353 8.89 15.33 -1.72
CA ALA A 353 9.51 16.58 -2.14
C ALA A 353 10.45 17.17 -1.06
N SER A 354 10.08 17.05 0.22
CA SER A 354 10.91 17.55 1.33
C SER A 354 12.17 16.73 1.59
N ARG A 355 12.24 15.46 1.16
CA ARG A 355 13.45 14.63 1.27
C ARG A 355 14.50 14.99 0.21
N ASP A 356 14.07 15.46 -0.95
CA ASP A 356 14.97 15.87 -2.03
C ASP A 356 15.50 17.31 -1.82
N PHE A 357 14.84 18.10 -0.97
CA PHE A 357 15.42 19.32 -0.40
C PHE A 357 16.49 18.97 0.64
N VAL A 358 17.65 18.52 0.17
CA VAL A 358 18.88 18.62 0.94
C VAL A 358 19.09 20.11 1.19
N PHE A 359 18.85 20.54 2.43
CA PHE A 359 19.30 21.85 2.89
C PHE A 359 20.81 21.91 2.63
N ILE A 360 21.22 22.55 1.54
CA ILE A 360 22.57 23.05 1.37
C ILE A 360 22.68 24.10 2.47
N ARG A 361 23.17 23.67 3.64
CA ARG A 361 23.58 24.62 4.67
C ARG A 361 24.59 25.53 3.97
N PRO A 362 24.38 26.85 3.92
CA PRO A 362 25.43 27.74 3.47
C PRO A 362 26.65 27.39 4.31
N SER A 363 27.72 26.93 3.64
CA SER A 363 29.02 26.80 4.27
C SER A 363 29.34 28.18 4.82
N ALA A 364 29.53 28.28 6.13
CA ALA A 364 30.11 29.46 6.74
C ALA A 364 31.55 29.57 6.21
N CYS A 365 31.70 30.22 5.07
CA CYS A 365 32.98 30.71 4.57
C CYS A 365 32.86 32.22 4.47
N HIS A 366 33.67 32.84 5.31
CA HIS A 366 34.25 34.18 5.25
C HIS A 366 33.63 35.21 4.29
N THR A 367 33.26 36.32 4.94
CA THR A 367 33.25 37.69 4.45
C THR A 367 34.09 37.96 3.20
N ASP A 368 33.49 38.79 2.33
CA ASP A 368 34.06 39.55 1.21
C ASP A 368 34.00 38.90 -0.18
N ALA A 369 32.86 39.10 -0.85
CA ALA A 369 32.82 39.14 -2.31
C ALA A 369 31.84 40.23 -2.78
N VAL A 370 32.42 41.25 -3.42
CA VAL A 370 31.75 42.35 -4.11
C VAL A 370 30.88 41.80 -5.24
N VAL A 371 29.59 42.13 -5.22
CA VAL A 371 28.67 41.86 -6.32
C VAL A 371 28.87 42.93 -7.40
N SER A 372 29.49 42.55 -8.51
CA SER A 372 29.37 43.30 -9.77
C SER A 372 28.29 42.65 -10.63
N VAL A 373 27.20 43.39 -10.84
CA VAL A 373 26.13 43.06 -11.78
C VAL A 373 26.61 43.45 -13.18
N LEU A 374 26.60 42.51 -14.11
CA LEU A 374 26.69 42.79 -15.55
C LEU A 374 25.55 42.03 -16.24
N PHE A 375 24.65 42.82 -16.84
CA PHE A 375 23.59 42.35 -17.71
C PHE A 375 24.18 41.99 -19.07
N ALA A 376 23.74 40.84 -19.61
CA ALA A 376 23.62 40.57 -21.04
C ALA A 376 22.41 39.66 -21.26
#